data_AF-A0A090SN19-F1
#
_entry.id   AF-A0A090SN19-F1
#
_cell.length_a   1.000
_cell.length_b   1.000
_cell.length_c   1.000
_cell.angle_alpha   90.00
_cell.angle_beta   90.00
_cell.angle_gamma   90.00
#
_symmetry.space_group_name_H-M   'P 1'
#
loop_
_entity.id
_entity.type
_entity.pdbx_description
1 polymer ?
#
loop_
_entity_poly.entity_id
_entity_poly.type
_entity_poly.pdbx_seq_one_letter_code
_entity_poly.pdbx_strand_id
1 'polypeptide(L)'
;MLAGGNFYPYSCKPEDVKMALDKDRENLFFIDVQARGYYPSYAQRTFRDKGVELEIHDEDLEILKNTVDFISFSYYASRCASADMNKGNTSEANVVKSIRNPHLEASDWGWVIDDGTANCDEHALRSLPKTFVPSREWVGR
;
A
#
# COMPACT_ATOMS: atom_id res chain seq x y z
N MET A 1 -4.68 -11.32 -3.11
CA MET A 1 -4.26 -10.49 -4.27
C MET A 1 -4.27 -9.04 -3.83
N LEU A 2 -3.17 -8.31 -4.03
CA LEU A 2 -3.00 -6.90 -3.66
C LEU A 2 -3.12 -5.99 -4.89
N ALA A 3 -3.87 -4.91 -4.80
CA ALA A 3 -3.72 -3.79 -5.73
C ALA A 3 -2.51 -2.97 -5.28
N GLY A 4 -1.35 -3.27 -5.89
CA GLY A 4 -0.05 -2.70 -5.55
C GLY A 4 0.08 -1.23 -5.97
N GLY A 5 1.15 -0.59 -5.49
CA GLY A 5 1.41 0.83 -5.67
C GLY A 5 1.99 1.43 -4.40
N ASN A 6 3.32 1.51 -4.31
CA ASN A 6 4.00 2.24 -3.24
C ASN A 6 3.62 3.71 -3.22
N PHE A 7 3.66 4.29 -2.02
CA PHE A 7 3.52 5.72 -1.82
C PHE A 7 4.87 6.40 -1.66
N TYR A 8 5.20 7.27 -2.60
CA TYR A 8 6.31 8.18 -2.49
C TYR A 8 5.98 9.38 -1.62
N PRO A 9 6.90 9.84 -0.78
CA PRO A 9 6.75 11.14 -0.16
C PRO A 9 6.89 12.23 -1.23
N TYR A 10 6.04 13.25 -1.16
CA TYR A 10 6.09 14.38 -2.08
C TYR A 10 7.38 15.19 -1.96
N SER A 11 7.95 15.26 -0.75
CA SER A 11 9.19 15.97 -0.47
C SER A 11 9.98 15.31 0.67
N CYS A 12 11.17 15.84 0.96
CA CYS A 12 12.00 15.40 2.10
C CYS A 12 11.50 15.93 3.46
N LYS A 13 10.36 16.62 3.51
CA LYS A 13 9.74 17.03 4.77
C LYS A 13 9.42 15.80 5.62
N PRO A 14 9.78 15.77 6.91
CA PRO A 14 9.49 14.64 7.80
C PRO A 14 8.02 14.23 7.82
N GLU A 15 7.11 15.20 7.69
CA GLU A 15 5.67 14.99 7.69
C GLU A 15 5.19 14.25 6.43
N ASP A 16 5.76 14.58 5.27
CA ASP A 16 5.47 13.90 3.99
C ASP A 16 6.01 12.47 4.00
N VAL A 17 7.22 12.26 4.54
CA VAL A 17 7.82 10.92 4.72
C VAL A 17 6.97 10.06 5.63
N LYS A 18 6.54 10.61 6.77
CA LYS A 18 5.65 9.89 7.69
C LYS A 18 4.31 9.54 7.03
N MET A 19 3.72 10.47 6.28
CA MET A 19 2.45 10.24 5.58
C MET A 19 2.57 9.11 4.56
N ALA A 20 3.65 9.09 3.77
CA ALA A 20 3.92 8.00 2.83
C ALA A 20 4.00 6.64 3.52
N LEU A 21 4.76 6.55 4.63
CA LEU A 21 4.87 5.32 5.43
C LEU A 21 3.53 4.86 6.02
N ASP A 22 2.73 5.79 6.52
CA ASP A 22 1.41 5.46 7.07
C ASP A 22 0.47 4.97 5.97
N LYS A 23 0.55 5.53 4.76
CA LYS A 23 -0.21 5.07 3.59
C LYS A 23 0.22 3.69 3.08
N ASP A 24 1.51 3.40 3.07
CA ASP A 24 2.03 2.07 2.75
C ASP A 24 1.53 1.03 3.76
N ARG A 25 1.54 1.35 5.07
CA ARG A 25 0.99 0.47 6.11
C ARG A 25 -0.50 0.21 5.91
N GLU A 26 -1.28 1.24 5.54
CA GLU A 26 -2.70 1.06 5.21
C GLU A 26 -2.88 0.11 4.02
N ASN A 27 -2.02 0.23 3.00
CA ASN A 27 -2.08 -0.61 1.80
C ASN A 27 -1.70 -2.06 2.07
N LEU A 28 -0.67 -2.28 2.91
CA LEU A 28 -0.13 -3.61 3.22
C LEU A 28 -0.87 -4.32 4.35
N PHE A 29 -1.69 -3.63 5.14
CA PHE A 29 -2.31 -4.14 6.36
C PHE A 29 -2.91 -5.55 6.21
N PHE A 30 -3.76 -5.75 5.20
CA PHE A 30 -4.44 -7.04 4.99
C PHE A 30 -3.49 -8.13 4.51
N ILE A 31 -2.49 -7.76 3.70
CA ILE A 31 -1.49 -8.68 3.20
C ILE A 31 -0.55 -9.12 4.32
N ASP A 32 -0.16 -8.22 5.21
CA ASP A 32 0.62 -8.56 6.40
C ASP A 32 -0.10 -9.61 7.25
N VAL A 33 -1.41 -9.47 7.48
CA VAL A 33 -2.18 -10.45 8.24
C VAL A 33 -2.20 -11.81 7.53
N GLN A 34 -2.48 -11.84 6.22
CA GLN A 34 -2.54 -13.08 5.43
C GLN A 34 -1.18 -13.79 5.26
N ALA A 35 -0.09 -13.01 5.18
CA ALA A 35 1.25 -13.53 4.91
C ALA A 35 2.01 -13.91 6.19
N ARG A 36 1.81 -13.15 7.27
CA ARG A 36 2.51 -13.34 8.55
C ARG A 36 1.68 -14.17 9.54
N GLY A 37 0.37 -14.17 9.39
CA GLY A 37 -0.56 -14.93 10.24
C GLY A 37 -0.80 -14.32 11.61
N TYR A 38 -0.58 -13.00 11.74
CA TYR A 38 -0.89 -12.24 12.95
C TYR A 38 -1.07 -10.76 12.59
N TYR A 39 -1.76 -10.02 13.45
CA TYR A 39 -1.92 -8.57 13.30
C TYR A 39 -0.58 -7.85 13.53
N PRO A 40 -0.17 -6.93 12.63
CA PRO A 40 1.01 -6.11 12.83
C PRO A 40 0.99 -5.35 14.17
N SER A 41 2.15 -5.06 14.75
CA SER A 41 2.24 -4.38 16.06
C SER A 41 1.54 -3.02 16.10
N TYR A 42 1.46 -2.32 14.96
CA TYR A 42 0.76 -1.05 14.84
C TYR A 42 -0.77 -1.19 14.74
N ALA A 43 -1.30 -2.39 14.48
CA ALA A 43 -2.72 -2.63 14.27
C ALA A 43 -3.59 -2.21 15.47
N GLN A 44 -3.17 -2.56 16.68
CA GLN A 44 -3.89 -2.22 17.91
C GLN A 44 -4.06 -0.71 18.07
N ARG A 45 -3.00 0.06 17.77
CA ARG A 45 -3.06 1.52 17.76
C ARG A 45 -4.02 2.01 16.68
N THR A 46 -3.92 1.48 15.47
CA THR A 46 -4.81 1.87 14.36
C THR A 46 -6.29 1.63 14.68
N PHE A 47 -6.62 0.49 15.31
CA PHE A 47 -7.98 0.17 15.71
C PHE A 47 -8.49 1.12 16.79
N ARG A 48 -7.70 1.36 17.83
CA ARG A 48 -8.04 2.33 18.88
C ARG A 48 -8.25 3.73 18.31
N ASP A 49 -7.34 4.20 17.46
CA ASP A 49 -7.42 5.54 16.87
C ASP A 49 -8.64 5.69 15.93
N LYS A 50 -9.16 4.57 15.38
CA LYS A 50 -10.39 4.51 14.57
C LYS A 50 -11.66 4.17 15.37
N GLY A 51 -11.55 3.92 16.68
CA GLY A 51 -12.68 3.46 17.50
C GLY A 51 -13.22 2.08 17.10
N VAL A 52 -12.36 1.23 16.53
CA VAL A 52 -12.70 -0.14 16.14
C VAL A 52 -12.30 -1.07 17.28
N GLU A 53 -13.26 -1.85 17.75
CA GLU A 53 -13.02 -2.95 18.69
C GLU A 53 -13.31 -4.26 17.96
N LEU A 54 -12.35 -5.17 18.00
CA LEU A 54 -12.49 -6.50 17.42
C LEU A 54 -12.73 -7.49 18.56
N GLU A 55 -13.80 -8.25 18.46
CA GLU A 55 -13.97 -9.46 19.26
C GLU A 55 -13.06 -10.54 18.64
N ILE A 56 -11.97 -10.85 19.33
CA ILE A 56 -10.98 -11.85 18.87
C ILE A 56 -11.00 -13.00 19.88
N HIS A 57 -11.31 -14.19 19.40
CA HIS A 57 -11.20 -15.42 20.18
C HIS A 57 -9.84 -16.11 19.92
N ASP A 58 -9.42 -16.97 20.85
CA ASP A 58 -8.15 -17.72 20.71
C ASP A 58 -8.14 -18.59 19.44
N GLU A 59 -9.31 -19.11 19.05
CA GLU A 59 -9.49 -19.88 17.80
C GLU A 59 -9.18 -19.02 16.55
N ASP A 60 -9.51 -17.73 16.55
CA ASP A 60 -9.20 -16.83 15.44
C ASP A 60 -7.69 -16.65 15.29
N LEU A 61 -6.98 -16.51 16.41
CA LEU A 61 -5.52 -16.38 16.42
C LEU A 61 -4.83 -17.64 15.91
N GLU A 62 -5.38 -18.81 16.19
CA GLU A 62 -4.89 -20.07 15.62
C GLU A 62 -5.23 -20.18 14.12
N ILE A 63 -6.42 -19.75 13.70
CA ILE A 63 -6.81 -19.74 12.28
C ILE A 63 -5.88 -18.83 11.47
N LEU A 64 -5.53 -17.64 11.99
CA LEU A 64 -4.66 -16.70 11.31
C LEU A 64 -3.27 -17.27 10.98
N LYS A 65 -2.77 -18.24 11.76
CA LYS A 65 -1.48 -18.90 11.46
C LYS A 65 -1.50 -19.69 10.15
N ASN A 66 -2.67 -19.96 9.57
CA ASN A 66 -2.81 -20.53 8.23
C ASN A 66 -2.54 -19.48 7.16
N THR A 67 -1.25 -19.22 6.92
CA THR A 67 -0.78 -18.20 5.97
C THR A 67 -0.80 -18.65 4.52
N VAL A 68 -0.86 -17.70 3.59
CA VAL A 68 -0.78 -17.96 2.15
C VAL A 68 0.58 -18.50 1.69
N ASP A 69 0.61 -19.28 0.62
CA ASP A 69 1.85 -19.79 0.00
C ASP A 69 2.57 -18.74 -0.86
N PHE A 70 1.80 -17.93 -1.56
CA PHE A 70 2.31 -16.86 -2.42
C PHE A 70 1.44 -15.61 -2.34
N ILE A 71 2.05 -14.47 -2.64
CA ILE A 71 1.36 -13.18 -2.74
C ILE A 71 1.33 -12.78 -4.22
N SER A 72 0.13 -12.61 -4.76
CA SER A 72 -0.09 -11.99 -6.06
C SER A 72 -0.43 -10.52 -5.89
N PHE A 73 0.05 -9.70 -6.82
CA PHE A 73 -0.23 -8.27 -6.86
C PHE A 73 -0.39 -7.79 -8.29
N SER A 74 -1.31 -6.86 -8.49
CA SER A 74 -1.43 -6.09 -9.72
C SER A 74 -0.77 -4.73 -9.52
N TYR A 75 0.15 -4.35 -10.40
CA TYR A 75 0.82 -3.06 -10.36
C TYR A 75 0.46 -2.24 -11.58
N TYR A 76 -0.06 -1.04 -11.36
CA TYR A 76 -0.48 -0.15 -12.44
C TYR A 76 0.27 1.19 -12.44
N ALA A 77 0.44 1.80 -11.26
CA ALA A 77 1.06 3.11 -11.13
C ALA A 77 1.54 3.33 -9.68
N SER A 78 2.59 4.14 -9.53
CA SER A 78 3.02 4.62 -8.22
C SER A 78 2.11 5.73 -7.71
N ARG A 79 2.13 5.94 -6.39
CA ARG A 79 1.36 6.99 -5.73
C ARG A 79 2.30 7.96 -5.04
N CYS A 80 1.84 9.18 -4.81
CA CYS A 80 2.57 10.16 -4.03
C CYS A 80 1.70 10.66 -2.87
N ALA A 81 2.30 10.92 -1.72
CA ALA A 81 1.64 11.35 -0.50
C ALA A 81 2.33 12.59 0.09
N SER A 82 1.51 13.50 0.61
CA SER A 82 1.97 14.68 1.35
C SER A 82 1.09 14.90 2.58
N ALA A 83 1.64 15.50 3.63
CA ALA A 83 0.87 15.93 4.79
C ALA A 83 -0.22 16.96 4.44
N ASP A 84 -0.02 17.74 3.37
CA ASP A 84 -0.94 18.80 2.93
C ASP A 84 -2.05 18.29 1.98
N MET A 85 -2.24 16.96 1.89
CA MET A 85 -3.28 16.36 1.06
C MET A 85 -4.68 16.82 1.47
N ASN A 86 -5.39 17.41 0.51
CA ASN A 86 -6.76 17.92 0.65
C ASN A 86 -7.56 17.71 -0.66
N LYS A 87 -8.86 17.98 -0.62
CA LYS A 87 -9.75 17.77 -1.79
C LYS A 87 -9.30 18.52 -3.06
N GLY A 88 -8.57 19.63 -2.93
CA GLY A 88 -8.10 20.43 -4.05
C GLY A 88 -6.77 19.98 -4.69
N ASN A 89 -6.01 19.09 -4.04
CA ASN A 89 -4.72 18.60 -4.55
C ASN A 89 -4.60 17.06 -4.62
N THR A 90 -5.60 16.33 -4.13
CA THR A 90 -5.67 14.87 -4.27
C THR A 90 -6.48 14.48 -5.50
N SER A 91 -6.05 13.45 -6.23
CA SER A 91 -6.83 12.89 -7.33
C SER A 91 -8.14 12.27 -6.82
N GLU A 92 -9.29 12.85 -7.20
CA GLU A 92 -10.62 12.29 -6.88
C GLU A 92 -10.94 11.04 -7.71
N ALA A 93 -10.24 10.84 -8.83
CA ALA A 93 -10.43 9.69 -9.72
C ALA A 93 -9.89 8.37 -9.13
N ASN A 94 -9.04 8.43 -8.11
CA ASN A 94 -8.46 7.26 -7.47
C ASN A 94 -9.21 6.91 -6.19
N VAL A 95 -9.55 5.62 -6.03
CA VAL A 95 -10.09 5.05 -4.78
C VAL A 95 -9.16 5.35 -3.59
N VAL A 96 -7.87 5.53 -3.89
CA VAL A 96 -6.82 5.88 -2.94
C VAL A 96 -6.38 7.31 -3.18
N LYS A 97 -6.63 8.19 -2.21
CA LYS A 97 -6.22 9.60 -2.26
C LYS A 97 -4.69 9.70 -2.32
N SER A 98 -4.19 10.30 -3.38
CA SER A 98 -2.78 10.60 -3.62
C SER A 98 -2.63 11.96 -4.30
N ILE A 99 -1.47 12.60 -4.13
CA ILE A 99 -1.08 13.81 -4.87
C ILE A 99 -0.38 13.43 -6.18
N ARG A 100 -0.43 14.31 -7.18
CA ARG A 100 0.32 14.11 -8.43
C ARG A 100 1.81 14.26 -8.16
N ASN A 101 2.60 13.28 -8.61
CA ASN A 101 4.06 13.39 -8.63
C ASN A 101 4.47 14.32 -9.79
N PRO A 102 5.14 15.47 -9.54
CA PRO A 102 5.55 16.39 -10.60
C PRO A 102 6.68 15.84 -11.49
N HIS A 103 7.34 14.76 -11.06
CA HIS A 103 8.48 14.17 -11.76
C HIS A 103 8.10 13.02 -12.70
N LEU A 104 6.82 12.65 -12.75
CA LEU A 104 6.34 11.52 -13.55
C LEU A 104 5.30 11.99 -14.56
N GLU A 105 5.37 11.43 -15.76
CA GLU A 105 4.38 11.64 -16.79
C GLU A 105 3.08 10.90 -16.44
N ALA A 106 1.96 11.40 -16.96
CA ALA A 106 0.66 10.75 -16.80
C ALA A 106 0.13 10.37 -18.18
N SER A 107 -0.55 9.24 -18.25
CA SER A 107 -1.29 8.83 -19.44
C SER A 107 -2.45 9.80 -19.73
N ASP A 108 -3.04 9.67 -20.92
CA ASP A 108 -4.23 10.43 -21.31
C ASP A 108 -5.42 10.25 -20.36
N TRP A 109 -5.42 9.16 -19.58
CA TRP A 109 -6.42 8.84 -18.57
C TRP A 109 -6.04 9.37 -17.17
N GLY A 110 -4.93 10.09 -17.04
CA GLY A 110 -4.45 10.67 -15.79
C GLY A 110 -3.70 9.69 -14.87
N TRP A 111 -3.35 8.50 -15.36
CA TRP A 111 -2.61 7.50 -14.58
C TRP A 111 -1.11 7.79 -14.68
N VAL A 112 -0.43 7.84 -13.53
CA VAL A 112 1.01 8.07 -13.49
C VAL A 112 1.73 6.89 -14.14
N ILE A 113 2.60 7.17 -15.11
CA ILE A 113 3.46 6.18 -15.75
C ILE A 113 4.79 6.18 -15.00
N ASP A 114 5.09 5.06 -14.37
CA ASP A 114 6.31 4.90 -13.56
C ASP A 114 6.93 3.53 -13.85
N ASP A 115 7.98 3.54 -14.67
CA ASP A 115 8.64 2.35 -15.20
C ASP A 115 9.69 1.76 -14.23
N GLY A 116 10.21 2.56 -13.29
CA GLY A 116 11.27 2.17 -12.36
C GLY A 116 10.79 1.60 -11.01
N THR A 117 9.54 1.86 -10.63
CA THR A 117 8.98 1.59 -9.29
C THR A 117 8.57 0.17 -9.00
N ALA A 118 8.26 -0.62 -10.02
CA ALA A 118 7.84 -2.02 -9.80
C ALA A 118 8.86 -2.79 -8.92
N ASN A 119 10.12 -2.36 -8.93
CA ASN A 119 11.21 -2.91 -8.11
C ASN A 119 11.15 -2.48 -6.62
N CYS A 120 10.57 -1.31 -6.30
CA CYS A 120 10.43 -0.84 -4.93
C CYS A 120 9.29 -1.56 -4.19
N ASP A 121 8.17 -1.82 -4.87
CA ASP A 121 7.07 -2.63 -4.33
C ASP A 121 7.55 -4.04 -4.01
N GLU A 122 8.39 -4.60 -4.90
CA GLU A 122 9.05 -5.88 -4.67
C GLU A 122 9.93 -5.84 -3.41
N HIS A 123 10.66 -4.75 -3.14
CA HIS A 123 11.51 -4.64 -1.95
C HIS A 123 10.70 -4.64 -0.64
N ALA A 124 9.57 -3.92 -0.60
CA ALA A 124 8.67 -3.92 0.55
C ALA A 124 8.08 -5.33 0.78
N LEU A 125 7.70 -6.01 -0.30
CA LEU A 125 7.08 -7.34 -0.25
C LEU A 125 8.11 -8.47 -0.01
N ARG A 126 9.38 -8.27 -0.38
CA ARG A 126 10.50 -9.18 -0.05
C ARG A 126 10.81 -9.26 1.45
N SER A 127 10.32 -8.32 2.25
CA SER A 127 10.40 -8.42 3.71
C SER A 127 9.44 -9.48 4.29
N LEU A 128 8.49 -9.98 3.48
CA LEU A 128 7.59 -11.06 3.84
C LEU A 128 8.25 -12.41 3.53
N PRO A 129 8.01 -13.46 4.35
CA PRO A 129 8.63 -14.77 4.18
C PRO A 129 8.01 -15.60 3.04
N LYS A 130 7.42 -14.96 2.01
CA LYS A 130 6.55 -15.60 1.01
C LYS A 130 7.04 -15.39 -0.42
N THR A 131 6.74 -16.36 -1.29
CA THR A 131 7.07 -16.29 -2.72
C THR A 131 6.17 -15.29 -3.42
N PHE A 132 6.76 -14.52 -4.34
CA PHE A 132 6.09 -13.42 -5.01
C PHE A 132 5.90 -13.69 -6.50
N VAL A 133 4.68 -13.45 -7.00
CA VAL A 133 4.35 -13.66 -8.41
C VAL A 133 3.84 -12.36 -9.03
N PRO A 134 4.67 -11.65 -9.82
CA PRO A 134 4.26 -10.45 -10.52
C PRO A 134 3.39 -10.77 -11.74
N SER A 135 2.21 -10.16 -11.81
CA SER A 135 1.47 -10.00 -13.06
C SER A 135 1.69 -8.57 -13.56
N ARG A 136 2.55 -8.40 -14.57
CA ARG A 136 2.69 -7.14 -15.30
C ARG A 136 1.68 -7.11 -16.44
N GLU A 137 0.56 -6.43 -16.25
CA GLU A 137 -0.29 -6.00 -17.36
C GLU A 137 0.09 -4.56 -17.71
N TRP A 138 0.83 -4.39 -18.81
CA TRP A 138 1.12 -3.08 -19.38
C TRP A 138 -0.18 -2.48 -19.93
N VAL A 139 -0.70 -1.44 -19.26
CA VAL A 139 -1.79 -0.63 -19.80
C VAL A 139 -1.22 0.27 -20.89
N GLY A 140 -1.36 -0.16 -22.14
CA GLY A 140 -1.48 0.67 -23.34
C GLY A 140 -0.35 1.67 -23.65
N ARG A 141 0.39 1.37 -24.71
CA ARG A 141 0.72 2.39 -25.72
C ARG A 141 -0.44 2.53 -26.69
#